data_AF-A0A1Q5Q1I1-F1
#
_entry.id   AF-A0A1Q5Q1I1-F1
#
_cell.length_a   1.000
_cell.length_b   1.000
_cell.length_c   1.000
_cell.angle_alpha   90.00
_cell.angle_beta   90.00
_cell.angle_gamma   90.00
#
_symmetry.space_group_name_H-M   'P 1'
#
loop_
_entity.id
_entity.type
_entity.pdbx_description
1 polymer ?
#
loop_
_entity_poly.entity_id
_entity_poly.type
_entity_poly.pdbx_seq_one_letter_code
_entity_poly.pdbx_strand_id
1 'polypeptide(L)'
;MASSHVDDLRLAHYLAAQVDSFTSQKFREHDFTVETKPDMTLVTEADRTAEQIIREQLRRVRPGDSIIGEEFGKTGTSARQWIIDPIDGTNNFVRGVPVWATLIGLAVEGEVVVGVVSAPELQRRWWAAKGHGAYTGRSMSQAKQLQVSQIATLADASLSYSSLHGWADQGRLRSFLTLSESCWRSRAYGDFWSYMLVAEGAVDIACEPELELYDMAALVPIVTEAGGRFTSISGEDGPFGGNAIATNGILHDEVRSLLAQASDPQRTE
;
A
#
# COMPACT_ATOMS: atom_id res chain seq x y z
N MET A 1 -1.71 28.21 11.02
CA MET A 1 -0.75 27.41 11.78
C MET A 1 -0.78 26.03 11.17
N ALA A 2 0.32 25.58 10.55
CA ALA A 2 0.38 24.24 9.99
C ALA A 2 0.17 23.24 11.13
N SER A 3 -0.97 22.54 11.12
CA SER A 3 -1.20 21.41 12.02
C SER A 3 -0.07 20.42 11.77
N SER A 4 0.78 20.14 12.75
CA SER A 4 1.82 19.14 12.57
C SER A 4 1.12 17.80 12.28
N HIS A 5 1.48 17.15 11.18
CA HIS A 5 0.94 15.83 10.81
C HIS A 5 1.19 14.75 11.88
N VAL A 6 2.00 15.05 12.90
CA VAL A 6 2.28 14.21 14.08
C VAL A 6 1.00 13.80 14.83
N ASP A 7 0.03 14.70 15.04
CA ASP A 7 -1.19 14.35 15.77
C ASP A 7 -2.11 13.45 14.94
N ASP A 8 -2.16 13.67 13.63
CA ASP A 8 -2.88 12.79 12.71
C ASP A 8 -2.19 11.42 12.60
N LEU A 9 -0.86 11.38 12.58
CA LEU A 9 -0.08 10.13 12.63
C LEU A 9 -0.35 9.36 13.93
N ARG A 10 -0.36 10.02 15.09
CA ARG A 10 -0.72 9.38 16.38
C ARG A 10 -2.13 8.79 16.32
N LEU A 11 -3.08 9.50 15.73
CA LEU A 11 -4.44 8.99 15.52
C LEU A 11 -4.43 7.77 14.60
N ALA A 12 -3.70 7.79 13.48
CA ALA A 12 -3.59 6.64 12.57
C ALA A 12 -3.03 5.39 13.28
N HIS A 13 -2.01 5.56 14.13
CA HIS A 13 -1.51 4.46 14.97
C HIS A 13 -2.54 3.92 15.95
N TYR A 14 -3.32 4.81 16.58
CA TYR A 14 -4.39 4.41 17.47
C TYR A 14 -5.46 3.60 16.71
N LEU A 15 -5.88 4.07 15.53
CA LEU A 15 -6.87 3.38 14.70
C LEU A 15 -6.40 1.99 14.28
N ALA A 16 -5.15 1.86 13.82
CA ALA A 16 -4.56 0.55 13.49
C ALA A 16 -4.56 -0.39 14.71
N ALA A 17 -4.11 0.10 15.87
CA ALA A 17 -4.06 -0.70 17.09
C ALA A 17 -5.45 -1.18 17.56
N GLN A 18 -6.51 -0.43 17.28
CA GLN A 18 -7.88 -0.82 17.63
C GLN A 18 -8.39 -2.01 16.82
N VAL A 19 -7.89 -2.21 15.60
CA VAL A 19 -8.32 -3.32 14.75
C VAL A 19 -7.33 -4.48 14.73
N ASP A 20 -6.03 -4.27 15.02
CA ASP A 20 -5.00 -5.33 15.00
C ASP A 20 -5.42 -6.58 15.79
N SER A 21 -5.87 -6.41 17.04
CA SER A 21 -6.23 -7.56 17.90
C SER A 21 -7.44 -8.31 17.36
N PHE A 22 -8.39 -7.59 16.76
CA PHE A 22 -9.61 -8.17 16.20
C PHE A 22 -9.28 -8.95 14.92
N THR A 23 -8.56 -8.34 13.98
CA THR A 23 -8.18 -8.98 12.71
C THR A 23 -7.24 -10.16 12.95
N SER A 24 -6.26 -10.06 13.86
CA SER A 24 -5.40 -11.20 14.26
C SER A 24 -6.15 -12.33 14.95
N GLN A 25 -7.20 -12.03 15.74
CA GLN A 25 -8.03 -13.09 16.31
C GLN A 25 -8.79 -13.81 15.21
N LYS A 26 -9.48 -13.06 14.35
CA LYS A 26 -10.26 -13.60 13.23
C LYS A 26 -9.39 -14.45 12.28
N PHE A 27 -8.20 -13.97 11.95
CA PHE A 27 -7.21 -14.70 11.16
C PHE A 27 -6.82 -16.04 11.80
N ARG A 28 -6.39 -16.03 13.07
CA ARG A 28 -5.87 -17.24 13.73
C ARG A 28 -6.96 -18.27 13.98
N GLU A 29 -8.17 -17.83 14.32
CA GLU A 29 -9.32 -18.71 14.57
C GLU A 29 -9.98 -19.20 13.27
N HIS A 30 -9.65 -18.59 12.12
CA HIS A 30 -10.34 -18.80 10.84
C HIS A 30 -11.87 -18.67 10.98
N ASP A 31 -12.31 -17.74 11.85
CA ASP A 31 -13.71 -17.55 12.24
C ASP A 31 -14.31 -16.33 11.53
N PHE A 32 -14.58 -16.47 10.24
CA PHE A 32 -15.20 -15.41 9.44
C PHE A 32 -15.96 -16.00 8.26
N THR A 33 -17.00 -15.30 7.82
CA THR A 33 -17.63 -15.59 6.53
C THR A 33 -16.83 -14.94 5.40
N VAL A 34 -16.81 -15.61 4.25
CA VAL A 34 -16.20 -15.10 3.02
C VAL A 34 -17.31 -14.88 2.00
N GLU A 35 -17.34 -13.70 1.41
CA GLU A 35 -18.21 -13.34 0.29
C GLU A 35 -17.35 -12.97 -0.91
N THR A 36 -17.86 -13.22 -2.11
CA THR A 36 -17.23 -12.79 -3.36
C THR A 36 -17.96 -11.55 -3.88
N LYS A 37 -17.25 -10.44 -4.06
CA LYS A 37 -17.76 -9.20 -4.66
C LYS A 37 -18.09 -9.43 -6.16
N PRO A 38 -18.90 -8.56 -6.80
CA PRO A 38 -19.25 -8.71 -8.21
C PRO A 38 -18.07 -8.71 -9.19
N ASP A 39 -16.95 -8.10 -8.80
CA ASP A 39 -15.68 -8.08 -9.52
C ASP A 39 -14.78 -9.30 -9.23
N MET A 40 -15.32 -10.33 -8.56
CA MET A 40 -14.64 -11.57 -8.17
C MET A 40 -13.59 -11.44 -7.05
N THR A 41 -13.41 -10.25 -6.47
CA THR A 41 -12.56 -10.08 -5.28
C THR A 41 -13.25 -10.66 -4.04
N LEU A 42 -12.45 -11.04 -3.04
CA LEU A 42 -12.95 -11.59 -1.78
C LEU A 42 -13.11 -10.47 -0.75
N VAL A 43 -14.15 -10.58 0.07
CA VAL A 43 -14.35 -9.79 1.29
C VAL A 43 -14.76 -10.70 2.41
N THR A 44 -14.31 -10.40 3.63
CA THR A 44 -14.72 -11.12 4.83
C THR A 44 -15.59 -10.26 5.74
N GLU A 45 -16.29 -10.90 6.67
CA GLU A 45 -16.92 -10.18 7.80
C GLU A 45 -15.88 -9.36 8.60
N ALA A 46 -14.62 -9.81 8.65
CA ALA A 46 -13.55 -9.12 9.37
C ALA A 46 -13.21 -7.78 8.71
N ASP A 47 -13.19 -7.70 7.37
CA ASP A 47 -12.99 -6.45 6.62
C ASP A 47 -14.01 -5.39 7.00
N ARG A 48 -15.29 -5.73 6.84
CA ARG A 48 -16.42 -4.83 7.12
C ARG A 48 -16.43 -4.39 8.58
N THR A 49 -16.16 -5.30 9.51
CA THR A 49 -16.16 -4.99 10.94
C THR A 49 -14.98 -4.07 11.30
N ALA A 50 -13.78 -4.35 10.78
CA ALA A 50 -12.62 -3.51 11.01
C ALA A 50 -12.82 -2.09 10.44
N GLU A 51 -13.39 -1.96 9.24
CA GLU A 51 -13.70 -0.63 8.67
C GLU A 51 -14.72 0.13 9.50
N GLN A 52 -15.76 -0.55 10.01
CA GLN A 52 -16.77 0.06 10.88
C GLN A 52 -16.15 0.61 12.16
N ILE A 53 -15.26 -0.16 12.81
CA ILE A 53 -14.54 0.28 14.02
C ILE A 53 -13.74 1.55 13.71
N ILE A 54 -12.97 1.57 12.63
CA ILE A 54 -12.14 2.73 12.26
C ILE A 54 -13.05 3.94 11.96
N ARG A 55 -14.11 3.77 11.17
CA ARG A 55 -15.08 4.82 10.83
C ARG A 55 -15.79 5.40 12.04
N GLU A 56 -16.15 4.58 13.02
CA GLU A 56 -16.76 5.04 14.27
C GLU A 56 -15.82 5.93 15.08
N GLN A 57 -14.55 5.53 15.21
CA GLN A 57 -13.55 6.33 15.92
C GLN A 57 -13.27 7.65 15.20
N LEU A 58 -13.10 7.61 13.87
CA LEU A 58 -12.91 8.82 13.07
C LEU A 58 -14.10 9.78 13.18
N ARG A 59 -15.34 9.29 13.13
CA ARG A 59 -16.54 10.14 13.34
C ARG A 59 -16.55 10.83 14.70
N ARG A 60 -15.99 10.21 15.74
CA ARG A 60 -15.90 10.79 17.08
C ARG A 60 -14.76 11.80 17.21
N VAL A 61 -13.58 11.48 16.67
CA VAL A 61 -12.34 12.25 16.90
C VAL A 61 -12.06 13.30 15.81
N ARG A 62 -12.59 13.08 14.60
CA ARG A 62 -12.45 13.92 13.40
C ARG A 62 -13.79 14.03 12.64
N PRO A 63 -14.88 14.52 13.27
CA PRO A 63 -16.22 14.56 12.64
C PRO A 63 -16.29 15.40 11.34
N GLY A 64 -15.32 16.29 11.09
CA GLY A 64 -15.25 17.12 9.89
C GLY A 64 -14.42 16.54 8.75
N ASP A 65 -13.69 15.44 8.95
CA ASP A 65 -12.90 14.81 7.90
C ASP A 65 -13.79 13.83 7.11
N SER A 66 -13.53 13.69 5.81
CA SER A 66 -14.14 12.65 4.98
C SER A 66 -13.45 11.31 5.21
N ILE A 67 -14.13 10.24 4.83
CA ILE A 67 -13.58 8.88 4.87
C ILE A 67 -13.85 8.21 3.51
N ILE A 68 -12.83 7.62 2.93
CA ILE A 68 -12.90 6.69 1.80
C ILE A 68 -12.42 5.35 2.35
N GLY A 69 -13.22 4.30 2.21
CA GLY A 69 -12.82 2.95 2.58
C GLY A 69 -13.21 1.98 1.49
N GLU A 70 -12.49 0.87 1.42
CA GLU A 70 -12.75 -0.21 0.46
C GLU A 70 -14.19 -0.72 0.54
N GLU A 71 -14.70 -0.97 1.75
CA GLU A 71 -15.94 -1.73 1.93
C GLU A 71 -17.20 -0.87 1.93
N PHE A 72 -17.12 0.34 2.47
CA PHE A 72 -18.28 1.25 2.57
C PHE A 72 -18.15 2.50 1.70
N GLY A 73 -17.13 2.58 0.84
CA GLY A 73 -16.92 3.67 -0.10
C GLY A 73 -16.70 5.03 0.57
N LYS A 74 -17.16 6.10 -0.07
CA LYS A 74 -16.91 7.48 0.40
C LYS A 74 -18.05 8.00 1.30
N THR A 75 -17.67 8.62 2.42
CA THR A 75 -18.55 9.42 3.27
C THR A 75 -17.95 10.81 3.52
N GLY A 76 -18.75 11.86 3.42
CA GLY A 76 -18.31 13.25 3.58
C GLY A 76 -17.77 13.89 2.29
N THR A 77 -17.51 15.21 2.35
CA THR A 77 -17.07 16.04 1.21
C THR A 77 -15.87 16.94 1.52
N SER A 78 -15.32 16.84 2.73
CA SER A 78 -14.11 17.55 3.16
C SER A 78 -12.89 17.17 2.32
N ALA A 79 -12.01 18.14 2.10
CA ALA A 79 -10.71 17.97 1.43
C ALA A 79 -9.66 17.25 2.31
N ARG A 80 -9.96 17.04 3.59
CA ARG A 80 -9.22 16.12 4.47
C ARG A 80 -9.92 14.77 4.44
N GLN A 81 -9.23 13.74 3.94
CA GLN A 81 -9.82 12.45 3.61
C GLN A 81 -8.98 11.33 4.22
N TRP A 82 -9.54 10.60 5.18
CA TRP A 82 -8.98 9.33 5.65
C TRP A 82 -9.28 8.27 4.61
N ILE A 83 -8.25 7.55 4.16
CA ILE A 83 -8.32 6.51 3.15
C ILE A 83 -7.94 5.20 3.84
N ILE A 84 -8.82 4.20 3.81
CA ILE A 84 -8.71 3.00 4.65
C ILE A 84 -8.87 1.75 3.79
N ASP A 85 -7.92 0.85 3.93
CA ASP A 85 -8.08 -0.57 3.61
C ASP A 85 -7.97 -1.35 4.93
N PRO A 86 -9.04 -2.02 5.38
CA PRO A 86 -9.04 -2.78 6.62
C PRO A 86 -8.10 -4.00 6.59
N ILE A 87 -8.03 -4.72 5.46
CA ILE A 87 -7.20 -5.91 5.24
C ILE A 87 -6.73 -5.97 3.78
N ASP A 88 -5.61 -5.32 3.50
CA ASP A 88 -4.87 -5.54 2.26
C ASP A 88 -4.35 -6.99 2.24
N GLY A 89 -4.48 -7.66 1.11
CA GLY A 89 -4.16 -9.07 0.95
C GLY A 89 -5.24 -10.03 1.47
N THR A 90 -6.53 -9.72 1.30
CA THR A 90 -7.66 -10.58 1.71
C THR A 90 -7.54 -12.03 1.23
N ASN A 91 -6.99 -12.25 0.03
CA ASN A 91 -6.70 -13.61 -0.47
C ASN A 91 -5.70 -14.37 0.42
N ASN A 92 -4.66 -13.69 0.91
CA ASN A 92 -3.71 -14.26 1.86
C ASN A 92 -4.39 -14.52 3.22
N PHE A 93 -5.17 -13.56 3.70
CA PHE A 93 -5.93 -13.65 4.95
C PHE A 93 -6.83 -14.90 4.98
N VAL A 94 -7.67 -15.09 3.95
CA VAL A 94 -8.59 -16.22 3.82
C VAL A 94 -7.85 -17.57 3.75
N ARG A 95 -6.63 -17.59 3.23
CA ARG A 95 -5.82 -18.81 3.05
C ARG A 95 -4.88 -19.10 4.22
N GLY A 96 -4.86 -18.27 5.26
CA GLY A 96 -3.95 -18.41 6.40
C GLY A 96 -2.50 -18.01 6.09
N VAL A 97 -2.26 -17.26 5.01
CA VAL A 97 -0.95 -16.69 4.68
C VAL A 97 -0.80 -15.37 5.46
N PRO A 98 0.27 -15.16 6.23
CA PRO A 98 0.38 -14.03 7.16
C PRO A 98 0.79 -12.70 6.50
N VAL A 99 0.71 -12.61 5.17
CA VAL A 99 1.03 -11.39 4.40
C VAL A 99 -0.28 -10.64 4.14
N TRP A 100 -0.72 -9.91 5.16
CA TRP A 100 -1.86 -9.01 5.08
C TRP A 100 -1.64 -7.84 6.05
N ALA A 101 -2.29 -6.70 5.81
CA ALA A 101 -2.13 -5.52 6.65
C ALA A 101 -3.36 -4.61 6.65
N THR A 102 -3.55 -3.84 7.72
CA THR A 102 -4.44 -2.68 7.70
C THR A 102 -3.67 -1.47 7.17
N LEU A 103 -4.21 -0.80 6.16
CA LEU A 103 -3.65 0.41 5.55
C LEU A 103 -4.49 1.64 5.92
N ILE A 104 -3.85 2.65 6.47
CA ILE A 104 -4.52 3.91 6.84
C ILE A 104 -3.70 5.07 6.29
N GLY A 105 -4.27 5.78 5.31
CA GLY A 105 -3.75 7.02 4.75
C GLY A 105 -4.59 8.23 5.15
N LEU A 106 -3.98 9.43 5.13
CA LEU A 106 -4.70 10.70 5.21
C LEU A 106 -4.25 11.60 4.06
N ALA A 107 -5.20 11.96 3.20
CA ALA A 107 -5.02 12.99 2.18
C ALA A 107 -5.53 14.35 2.68
N VAL A 108 -4.79 15.41 2.40
CA VAL A 108 -5.18 16.80 2.65
C VAL A 108 -4.97 17.58 1.37
N GLU A 109 -6.05 18.15 0.83
CA GLU A 109 -6.00 18.96 -0.41
C GLU A 109 -5.37 18.21 -1.60
N GLY A 110 -5.65 16.91 -1.70
CA GLY A 110 -5.16 16.06 -2.79
C GLY A 110 -3.77 15.46 -2.59
N GLU A 111 -3.08 15.77 -1.49
CA GLU A 111 -1.79 15.18 -1.16
C GLU A 111 -1.89 14.22 0.02
N VAL A 112 -1.31 13.02 -0.09
CA VAL A 112 -1.25 12.09 1.05
C VAL A 112 -0.13 12.46 2.00
N VAL A 113 -0.50 12.86 3.21
CA VAL A 113 0.42 13.45 4.20
C VAL A 113 0.74 12.53 5.39
N VAL A 114 -0.04 11.47 5.60
CA VAL A 114 0.19 10.45 6.65
C VAL A 114 -0.12 9.09 6.08
N GLY A 115 0.69 8.08 6.45
CA GLY A 115 0.43 6.68 6.13
C GLY A 115 0.87 5.77 7.28
N VAL A 116 0.06 4.74 7.55
CA VAL A 116 0.35 3.64 8.49
C VAL A 116 -0.03 2.33 7.81
N VAL A 117 0.90 1.38 7.82
CA VAL A 117 0.72 0.00 7.37
C VAL A 117 0.96 -0.91 8.55
N SER A 118 -0.07 -1.64 9.00
CA SER A 118 -0.02 -2.49 10.20
C SER A 118 -0.22 -3.96 9.84
N ALA A 119 0.85 -4.76 9.93
CA ALA A 119 0.85 -6.19 9.62
C ALA A 119 1.09 -7.00 10.91
N PRO A 120 0.05 -7.28 11.71
CA PRO A 120 0.23 -7.85 13.05
C PRO A 120 0.78 -9.29 13.01
N GLU A 121 0.44 -10.10 12.00
CA GLU A 121 0.98 -11.47 11.87
C GLU A 121 2.45 -11.49 11.43
N LEU A 122 2.93 -10.43 10.78
CA LEU A 122 4.36 -10.21 10.55
C LEU A 122 5.06 -9.62 11.79
N GLN A 123 4.29 -9.16 12.79
CA GLN A 123 4.77 -8.38 13.94
C GLN A 123 5.51 -7.11 13.52
N ARG A 124 5.00 -6.46 12.46
CA ARG A 124 5.60 -5.27 11.86
C ARG A 124 4.55 -4.18 11.64
N ARG A 125 5.02 -2.94 11.74
CA ARG A 125 4.29 -1.75 11.34
C ARG A 125 5.25 -0.79 10.66
N TRP A 126 4.77 -0.09 9.66
CA TRP A 126 5.48 0.98 8.96
C TRP A 126 4.62 2.22 8.97
N TRP A 127 5.26 3.39 9.03
CA TRP A 127 4.54 4.64 9.07
C TRP A 127 5.39 5.81 8.64
N ALA A 128 4.73 6.87 8.21
CA ALA A 128 5.34 8.14 7.87
C ALA A 128 4.34 9.28 7.99
N ALA A 129 4.89 10.48 8.16
CA ALA A 129 4.16 11.72 8.00
C ALA A 129 5.03 12.70 7.20
N LYS A 130 4.40 13.51 6.36
CA LYS A 130 5.11 14.45 5.48
C LYS A 130 6.06 15.35 6.27
N GLY A 131 7.34 15.35 5.89
CA GLY A 131 8.42 16.11 6.53
C GLY A 131 8.93 15.54 7.87
N HIS A 132 8.54 14.32 8.23
CA HIS A 132 8.91 13.69 9.50
C HIS A 132 9.72 12.39 9.34
N GLY A 133 9.96 11.92 8.11
CA GLY A 133 10.63 10.66 7.85
C GLY A 133 9.70 9.45 7.93
N ALA A 134 10.18 8.33 7.40
CA ALA A 134 9.52 7.03 7.47
C ALA A 134 10.19 6.09 8.48
N TYR A 135 9.40 5.25 9.13
CA TYR A 135 9.87 4.38 10.21
C TYR A 135 9.18 3.01 10.18
N THR A 136 9.84 2.01 10.76
CA THR A 136 9.28 0.69 11.04
C THR A 136 9.58 0.25 12.47
N GLY A 137 8.72 -0.56 13.06
CA GLY A 137 8.91 -1.11 14.41
C GLY A 137 7.61 -1.56 15.06
N ARG A 138 7.72 -2.21 16.22
CA ARG A 138 6.53 -2.65 17.00
C ARG A 138 5.86 -1.50 17.75
N SER A 139 6.61 -0.45 18.02
CA SER A 139 6.16 0.75 18.72
C SER A 139 7.02 1.94 18.35
N MET A 140 6.54 3.15 18.62
CA MET A 140 7.28 4.40 18.40
C MET A 140 8.63 4.44 19.14
N SER A 141 8.73 3.81 20.31
CA SER A 141 9.98 3.80 21.11
C SER A 141 11.04 2.83 20.58
N GLN A 142 10.64 1.89 19.73
CA GLN A 142 11.53 0.92 19.06
C GLN A 142 11.60 1.17 17.55
N ALA A 143 11.29 2.39 17.14
CA ALA A 143 11.25 2.78 15.74
C ALA A 143 12.66 2.77 15.13
N LYS A 144 12.81 2.11 13.99
CA LYS A 144 13.96 2.22 13.11
C LYS A 144 13.58 3.11 11.94
N GLN A 145 14.38 4.14 11.67
CA GLN A 145 14.20 4.98 10.50
C GLN A 145 14.46 4.18 9.22
N LEU A 146 13.62 4.41 8.22
CA LEU A 146 13.70 3.79 6.91
C LEU A 146 14.54 4.65 5.96
N GLN A 147 15.19 3.97 5.02
CA GLN A 147 15.91 4.60 3.93
C GLN A 147 15.93 3.61 2.76
N VAL A 148 15.54 4.09 1.58
CA VAL A 148 15.65 3.29 0.36
C VAL A 148 17.11 2.94 0.03
N SER A 149 17.31 1.94 -0.82
CA SER A 149 18.64 1.53 -1.26
C SER A 149 19.34 2.61 -2.09
N GLN A 150 20.62 2.37 -2.41
CA GLN A 150 21.41 3.22 -3.33
C GLN A 150 21.80 2.45 -4.61
N ILE A 151 21.07 1.39 -4.94
CA ILE A 151 21.31 0.59 -6.14
C ILE A 151 21.01 1.45 -7.38
N ALA A 152 21.99 1.54 -8.28
CA ALA A 152 21.96 2.48 -9.40
C ALA A 152 21.79 1.83 -10.77
N THR A 153 21.79 0.50 -10.86
CA THR A 153 21.58 -0.22 -12.13
C THR A 153 20.54 -1.33 -11.95
N LEU A 154 19.76 -1.60 -13.01
CA LEU A 154 18.82 -2.72 -12.99
C LEU A 154 19.54 -4.05 -12.77
N ALA A 155 20.73 -4.24 -13.35
CA ALA A 155 21.48 -5.49 -13.24
C ALA A 155 21.87 -5.87 -11.80
N ASP A 156 21.84 -4.91 -10.86
CA ASP A 156 22.07 -5.12 -9.43
C ASP A 156 20.77 -5.08 -8.60
N ALA A 157 19.64 -4.74 -9.21
CA ALA A 157 18.37 -4.48 -8.54
C ALA A 157 17.59 -5.76 -8.18
N SER A 158 16.92 -5.72 -7.03
CA SER A 158 15.90 -6.67 -6.61
C SER A 158 14.50 -6.10 -6.91
N LEU A 159 13.73 -6.84 -7.68
CA LEU A 159 12.34 -6.57 -8.02
C LEU A 159 11.37 -7.37 -7.14
N SER A 160 10.32 -6.72 -6.64
CA SER A 160 9.14 -7.37 -6.08
C SER A 160 7.87 -7.00 -6.86
N TYR A 161 6.92 -7.91 -6.92
CA TYR A 161 5.61 -7.74 -7.57
C TYR A 161 4.57 -8.66 -6.91
N SER A 162 3.33 -8.66 -7.42
CA SER A 162 2.27 -9.56 -6.94
C SER A 162 2.06 -10.77 -7.85
N SER A 163 1.47 -10.58 -9.03
CA SER A 163 1.22 -11.68 -9.97
C SER A 163 1.42 -11.24 -11.43
N LEU A 164 1.45 -12.21 -12.35
CA LEU A 164 1.66 -11.94 -13.78
C LEU A 164 0.35 -11.67 -14.55
N HIS A 165 -0.80 -12.08 -14.01
CA HIS A 165 -2.07 -12.04 -14.75
C HIS A 165 -2.49 -10.61 -15.08
N GLY A 166 -2.48 -9.70 -14.09
CA GLY A 166 -2.81 -8.29 -14.32
C GLY A 166 -1.91 -7.62 -15.36
N TRP A 167 -0.63 -8.01 -15.46
CA TRP A 167 0.25 -7.48 -16.51
C TRP A 167 -0.16 -7.98 -17.90
N ALA A 168 -0.63 -9.22 -18.01
CA ALA A 168 -1.14 -9.78 -19.25
C ALA A 168 -2.45 -9.12 -19.66
N ASP A 169 -3.36 -8.90 -18.72
CA ASP A 169 -4.67 -8.29 -18.96
C ASP A 169 -4.52 -6.82 -19.39
N GLN A 170 -3.51 -6.12 -18.86
CA GLN A 170 -3.14 -4.76 -19.28
C GLN A 170 -2.25 -4.69 -20.55
N GLY A 171 -1.95 -5.83 -21.19
CA GLY A 171 -1.13 -5.86 -22.42
C GLY A 171 0.34 -5.46 -22.23
N ARG A 172 0.88 -5.66 -21.01
CA ARG A 172 2.22 -5.24 -20.58
C ARG A 172 3.09 -6.40 -20.09
N LEU A 173 2.65 -7.65 -20.27
CA LEU A 173 3.37 -8.82 -19.77
C LEU A 173 4.80 -8.89 -20.32
N ARG A 174 4.98 -8.68 -21.63
CA ARG A 174 6.33 -8.67 -22.22
C ARG A 174 7.24 -7.62 -21.61
N SER A 175 6.75 -6.38 -21.45
CA SER A 175 7.52 -5.29 -20.85
C SER A 175 7.89 -5.58 -19.39
N PHE A 176 6.96 -6.17 -18.64
CA PHE A 176 7.22 -6.61 -17.28
C PHE A 176 8.30 -7.72 -17.23
N LEU A 177 8.21 -8.71 -18.12
CA LEU A 177 9.21 -9.78 -18.20
C LEU A 177 10.59 -9.24 -18.57
N THR A 178 10.67 -8.29 -19.51
CA THR A 178 11.93 -7.59 -19.84
C THR A 178 12.52 -6.87 -18.62
N LEU A 179 11.70 -6.18 -17.83
CA LEU A 179 12.15 -5.58 -16.57
C LEU A 179 12.67 -6.64 -15.60
N SER A 180 11.91 -7.72 -15.39
CA SER A 180 12.30 -8.80 -14.48
C SER A 180 13.60 -9.50 -14.90
N GLU A 181 13.83 -9.69 -16.19
CA GLU A 181 15.06 -10.29 -16.74
C GLU A 181 16.26 -9.34 -16.66
N SER A 182 16.01 -8.03 -16.65
CA SER A 182 17.05 -7.00 -16.48
C SER A 182 17.50 -6.86 -15.03
N CYS A 183 16.72 -7.38 -14.08
CA CYS A 183 17.00 -7.32 -12.65
C CYS A 183 17.90 -8.47 -12.18
N TRP A 184 18.77 -8.24 -11.20
CA TRP A 184 19.56 -9.29 -10.54
C TRP A 184 18.68 -10.42 -9.98
N ARG A 185 17.55 -10.03 -9.39
CA ARG A 185 16.62 -10.93 -8.72
C ARG A 185 15.19 -10.42 -8.83
N SER A 186 14.25 -11.34 -8.97
CA SER A 186 12.82 -11.06 -8.79
C SER A 186 12.19 -11.98 -7.74
N ARG A 187 11.21 -11.46 -7.00
CA ARG A 187 10.32 -12.20 -6.09
C ARG A 187 8.91 -11.65 -6.22
N ALA A 188 7.93 -12.44 -5.83
CA ALA A 188 6.55 -11.99 -5.71
C ALA A 188 6.14 -12.05 -4.24
N TYR A 189 6.50 -11.01 -3.46
CA TYR A 189 6.06 -10.93 -2.06
C TYR A 189 4.59 -10.56 -1.95
N GLY A 190 4.07 -9.81 -2.93
CA GLY A 190 2.68 -9.38 -3.00
C GLY A 190 2.36 -8.13 -2.20
N ASP A 191 1.28 -7.46 -2.63
CA ASP A 191 0.49 -6.50 -1.87
C ASP A 191 1.36 -5.37 -1.25
N PHE A 192 0.96 -4.79 -0.11
CA PHE A 192 1.71 -3.76 0.62
C PHE A 192 3.19 -4.11 0.86
N TRP A 193 3.52 -5.39 1.04
CA TRP A 193 4.81 -5.77 1.61
C TRP A 193 5.95 -5.51 0.63
N SER A 194 5.71 -5.64 -0.66
CA SER A 194 6.66 -5.26 -1.73
C SER A 194 7.11 -3.80 -1.57
N TYR A 195 6.16 -2.88 -1.35
CA TYR A 195 6.43 -1.45 -1.20
C TYR A 195 7.11 -1.11 0.13
N MET A 196 6.75 -1.82 1.21
CA MET A 196 7.41 -1.66 2.50
C MET A 196 8.87 -2.10 2.45
N LEU A 197 9.17 -3.17 1.70
CA LEU A 197 10.55 -3.61 1.48
C LEU A 197 11.35 -2.63 0.61
N VAL A 198 10.70 -1.90 -0.31
CA VAL A 198 11.31 -0.77 -1.02
C VAL A 198 11.68 0.35 -0.06
N ALA A 199 10.73 0.78 0.79
CA ALA A 199 10.99 1.82 1.80
C ALA A 199 12.13 1.42 2.76
N GLU A 200 12.29 0.13 3.06
CA GLU A 200 13.39 -0.40 3.88
C GLU A 200 14.74 -0.49 3.16
N GLY A 201 14.78 -0.32 1.84
CA GLY A 201 15.97 -0.53 1.02
C GLY A 201 16.38 -1.99 0.90
N ALA A 202 15.49 -2.94 1.22
CA ALA A 202 15.70 -4.38 1.07
C ALA A 202 15.29 -4.90 -0.31
N VAL A 203 14.40 -4.17 -0.97
CA VAL A 203 13.99 -4.33 -2.38
C VAL A 203 14.17 -2.97 -3.04
N ASP A 204 14.44 -2.96 -4.35
CA ASP A 204 14.75 -1.73 -5.08
C ASP A 204 13.58 -1.22 -5.92
N ILE A 205 12.72 -2.16 -6.35
CA ILE A 205 11.59 -1.91 -7.24
C ILE A 205 10.38 -2.72 -6.76
N ALA A 206 9.23 -2.07 -6.62
CA ALA A 206 7.92 -2.71 -6.50
C ALA A 206 7.00 -2.16 -7.60
N CYS A 207 6.25 -3.01 -8.28
CA CYS A 207 5.28 -2.55 -9.26
C CYS A 207 4.08 -3.48 -9.41
N GLU A 208 2.92 -2.87 -9.65
CA GLU A 208 1.67 -3.55 -9.93
C GLU A 208 0.88 -2.84 -11.04
N PRO A 209 0.21 -3.61 -11.91
CA PRO A 209 -0.44 -3.09 -13.11
C PRO A 209 -1.82 -2.47 -12.86
N GLU A 210 -2.38 -2.71 -11.68
CA GLU A 210 -3.74 -2.36 -11.28
C GLU A 210 -3.78 -2.30 -9.75
N LEU A 211 -4.23 -1.18 -9.21
CA LEU A 211 -4.42 -0.95 -7.76
C LEU A 211 -5.49 0.09 -7.54
N GLU A 212 -6.19 -0.02 -6.41
CA GLU A 212 -7.15 0.96 -5.95
C GLU A 212 -6.51 2.00 -5.03
N LEU A 213 -7.20 3.12 -4.83
CA LEU A 213 -6.70 4.24 -4.02
C LEU A 213 -6.35 3.81 -2.59
N TYR A 214 -7.17 2.92 -2.00
CA TYR A 214 -7.00 2.48 -0.62
C TYR A 214 -5.81 1.55 -0.43
N ASP A 215 -5.45 0.76 -1.44
CA ASP A 215 -4.24 -0.07 -1.46
C ASP A 215 -2.97 0.78 -1.46
N MET A 216 -3.01 1.95 -2.12
CA MET A 216 -1.83 2.76 -2.37
C MET A 216 -1.61 3.88 -1.34
N ALA A 217 -2.68 4.50 -0.85
CA ALA A 217 -2.57 5.77 -0.13
C ALA A 217 -1.60 5.71 1.06
N ALA A 218 -1.69 4.68 1.90
CA ALA A 218 -0.80 4.56 3.06
C ALA A 218 0.68 4.33 2.68
N LEU A 219 0.93 3.75 1.50
CA LEU A 219 2.26 3.38 1.03
C LEU A 219 3.07 4.61 0.58
N VAL A 220 2.40 5.57 -0.06
CA VAL A 220 3.01 6.76 -0.67
C VAL A 220 3.88 7.55 0.30
N PRO A 221 3.38 8.06 1.44
CA PRO A 221 4.21 8.82 2.38
C PRO A 221 5.33 7.96 2.96
N ILE A 222 5.14 6.64 3.12
CA ILE A 222 6.18 5.75 3.66
C ILE A 222 7.34 5.61 2.68
N VAL A 223 7.07 5.38 1.40
CA VAL A 223 8.10 5.27 0.37
C VAL A 223 8.80 6.62 0.15
N THR A 224 8.04 7.71 0.02
CA THR A 224 8.60 9.04 -0.28
C THR A 224 9.41 9.61 0.89
N GLU A 225 8.95 9.47 2.13
CA GLU A 225 9.71 9.92 3.31
C GLU A 225 10.92 9.01 3.63
N ALA A 226 10.99 7.79 3.06
CA ALA A 226 12.21 6.97 3.06
C ALA A 226 13.23 7.40 1.97
N GLY A 227 12.89 8.39 1.14
CA GLY A 227 13.73 8.89 0.04
C GLY A 227 13.47 8.22 -1.31
N GLY A 228 12.42 7.40 -1.42
CA GLY A 228 12.00 6.76 -2.66
C GLY A 228 11.10 7.62 -3.54
N ARG A 229 10.64 7.04 -4.65
CA ARG A 229 9.62 7.62 -5.53
C ARG A 229 8.46 6.65 -5.71
N PHE A 230 7.24 7.18 -5.78
CA PHE A 230 6.00 6.43 -5.99
C PHE A 230 5.17 7.14 -7.06
N THR A 231 4.93 6.46 -8.18
CA THR A 231 4.10 6.99 -9.27
C THR A 231 3.25 5.90 -9.90
N SER A 232 2.28 6.29 -10.70
CA SER A 232 1.72 5.39 -11.71
C SER A 232 2.71 5.10 -12.84
N ILE A 233 2.39 4.13 -13.70
CA ILE A 233 3.11 3.83 -14.94
C ILE A 233 3.12 5.03 -15.90
N SER A 234 2.07 5.86 -15.90
CA SER A 234 2.04 7.11 -16.68
C SER A 234 2.93 8.21 -16.08
N GLY A 235 3.40 8.03 -14.84
CA GLY A 235 4.25 8.98 -14.12
C GLY A 235 3.47 10.04 -13.35
N GLU A 236 2.19 9.79 -13.05
CA GLU A 236 1.46 10.60 -12.08
C GLU A 236 1.96 10.29 -10.67
N ASP A 237 2.39 11.31 -9.92
CA ASP A 237 2.88 11.13 -8.56
C ASP A 237 1.74 10.73 -7.61
N GLY A 238 2.04 9.84 -6.67
CA GLY A 238 1.09 9.42 -5.63
C GLY A 238 0.11 8.32 -6.07
N PRO A 239 -1.02 8.16 -5.36
CA PRO A 239 -1.86 6.96 -5.44
C PRO A 239 -3.05 7.08 -6.41
N PHE A 240 -3.09 8.08 -7.30
CA PHE A 240 -4.30 8.41 -8.05
C PHE A 240 -4.37 7.81 -9.47
N GLY A 241 -3.31 7.13 -9.93
CA GLY A 241 -3.18 6.67 -11.31
C GLY A 241 -3.60 5.21 -11.59
N GLY A 242 -4.24 4.53 -10.64
CA GLY A 242 -4.81 3.17 -10.81
C GLY A 242 -3.81 2.02 -10.96
N ASN A 243 -2.53 2.27 -10.72
CA ASN A 243 -1.42 1.31 -10.75
C ASN A 243 -0.22 1.98 -10.07
N ALA A 244 0.81 1.20 -9.72
CA ALA A 244 1.94 1.73 -8.98
C ALA A 244 3.29 1.21 -9.46
N ILE A 245 4.27 2.11 -9.37
CA ILE A 245 5.71 1.87 -9.40
C ILE A 245 6.28 2.57 -8.18
N ALA A 246 6.92 1.83 -7.29
CA ALA A 246 7.73 2.36 -6.22
C ALA A 246 9.19 1.92 -6.39
N THR A 247 10.12 2.86 -6.27
CA THR A 247 11.55 2.55 -6.33
C THR A 247 12.35 3.37 -5.33
N ASN A 248 13.65 3.08 -5.26
CA ASN A 248 14.64 3.90 -4.55
C ASN A 248 14.88 5.31 -5.16
N GLY A 249 14.09 5.73 -6.14
CA GLY A 249 14.25 6.99 -6.85
C GLY A 249 15.25 6.93 -8.00
N ILE A 250 16.44 6.35 -7.78
CA ILE A 250 17.51 6.25 -8.78
C ILE A 250 17.06 5.45 -10.02
N LEU A 251 16.41 4.31 -9.80
CA LEU A 251 15.97 3.41 -10.87
C LEU A 251 14.66 3.85 -11.54
N HIS A 252 14.01 4.90 -11.03
CA HIS A 252 12.59 5.14 -11.28
C HIS A 252 12.25 5.40 -12.75
N ASP A 253 13.02 6.28 -13.41
CA ASP A 253 12.72 6.68 -14.78
C ASP A 253 12.99 5.55 -15.78
N GLU A 254 14.01 4.72 -15.53
CA GLU A 254 14.34 3.54 -16.34
C GLU A 254 13.24 2.48 -16.23
N VAL A 255 12.82 2.14 -15.01
CA VAL A 255 11.73 1.20 -14.75
C VAL A 255 10.44 1.66 -15.42
N ARG A 256 10.06 2.93 -15.24
CA ARG A 256 8.85 3.49 -15.86
C ARG A 256 8.94 3.43 -17.39
N SER A 257 10.08 3.77 -17.97
CA SER A 257 10.28 3.72 -19.43
C SER A 257 10.10 2.31 -20.00
N LEU A 258 10.57 1.28 -19.29
CA LEU A 258 10.35 -0.11 -19.68
C LEU A 258 8.87 -0.49 -19.61
N LEU A 259 8.20 -0.19 -18.49
CA LEU A 259 6.81 -0.58 -18.27
C LEU A 259 5.81 0.21 -19.11
N ALA A 260 6.11 1.46 -19.47
CA ALA A 260 5.24 2.32 -20.27
C ALA A 260 5.04 1.82 -21.72
N GLN A 261 5.99 1.05 -22.25
CA GLN A 261 5.90 0.46 -23.58
C GLN A 261 4.84 -0.66 -23.55
N ALA A 262 3.64 -0.45 -24.10
CA ALA A 262 2.72 -1.55 -24.37
C ALA A 262 3.29 -2.37 -25.53
N SER A 263 3.58 -3.64 -25.30
CA SER A 263 4.33 -4.48 -26.25
C SER A 263 3.63 -5.81 -26.59
N ASP A 264 2.45 -6.04 -26.02
CA ASP A 264 1.57 -7.14 -26.40
C ASP A 264 0.43 -6.65 -27.30
N PRO A 265 0.14 -7.34 -28.43
CA PRO A 265 -1.06 -7.05 -29.19
C PRO A 265 -2.29 -7.26 -28.29
N GLN A 266 -3.23 -6.32 -28.30
CA GLN A 266 -4.52 -6.48 -27.61
C GLN A 266 -5.08 -7.85 -28.00
N ARG A 267 -5.41 -8.69 -27.01
CA ARG A 267 -6.20 -9.89 -27.26
C ARG A 267 -7.54 -9.43 -27.84
N THR A 268 -7.69 -9.55 -29.15
CA THR A 268 -9.02 -9.52 -29.78
C THR A 268 -9.81 -10.68 -29.20
N GLU A 269 -10.92 -10.36 -28.53
CA GLU A 269 -11.95 -11.31 -28.09
C GLU A 269 -12.47 -12.18 -29.25
#